data_AF-A0A246Q524-F1
#
_entry.id   AF-A0A246Q524-F1
#
_cell.length_a   1.000
_cell.length_b   1.000
_cell.length_c   1.000
_cell.angle_alpha   90.00
_cell.angle_beta   90.00
_cell.angle_gamma   90.00
#
_symmetry.space_group_name_H-M   'P 1'
#
loop_
_entity.id
_entity.type
_entity.pdbx_description
1 polymer ?
#
loop_
_entity_poly.entity_id
_entity_poly.type
_entity_poly.pdbx_seq_one_letter_code
_entity_poly.pdbx_strand_id
1 'polypeptide(L)'
;MQITLRKLAPALLIATLALAGCQTPGQKTEGSQPSTTGASTPPGTPSTTPSAPPSGQATVPAVGFLLAQNNPGPGLTEVKLSDGSIYVQRQPVLTRADLTEAAPLASRQGENYVGLRFTEGGARTLTTVTTQNVGKLLVLVADGNILAALRISEPLTRGVLAFGVNSAQTAQDIVAKVRGDQPAAGAPTTPITPPASTAPRQ
;
A
#
# COMPACT_ATOMS: atom_id res chain seq x y z
N MET A 1 -51.38 -10.30 -8.12
CA MET A 1 -51.78 -8.96 -8.59
C MET A 1 -51.06 -8.64 -9.89
N GLN A 2 -51.77 -8.01 -10.80
CA GLN A 2 -51.34 -7.42 -12.07
C GLN A 2 -50.74 -6.01 -11.84
N ILE A 3 -49.99 -5.36 -12.74
CA ILE A 3 -49.81 -5.62 -14.18
C ILE A 3 -48.43 -5.16 -14.73
N THR A 4 -48.07 -5.72 -15.89
CA THR A 4 -47.16 -5.25 -16.97
C THR A 4 -46.88 -3.74 -17.12
N LEU A 5 -45.62 -3.33 -17.39
CA LEU A 5 -45.30 -2.55 -18.62
C LEU A 5 -43.81 -2.58 -19.06
N ARG A 6 -43.58 -2.76 -20.37
CA ARG A 6 -42.29 -2.62 -21.07
C ARG A 6 -42.09 -1.19 -21.56
N LYS A 7 -40.86 -0.64 -21.52
CA LYS A 7 -40.29 0.32 -22.51
C LYS A 7 -38.76 0.17 -22.47
N LEU A 8 -38.11 -0.37 -23.51
CA LEU A 8 -37.71 0.23 -24.80
C LEU A 8 -36.30 0.85 -24.75
N ALA A 9 -35.33 0.16 -25.35
CA ALA A 9 -34.09 0.76 -25.87
C ALA A 9 -34.40 1.46 -27.23
N PRO A 10 -33.49 2.31 -27.77
CA PRO A 10 -32.38 1.77 -28.57
C PRO A 10 -31.06 2.55 -28.43
N ALA A 11 -30.03 2.11 -29.17
CA ALA A 11 -28.67 2.63 -29.18
C ALA A 11 -28.49 3.93 -29.99
N LEU A 12 -27.37 4.63 -29.77
CA LEU A 12 -26.76 5.52 -30.77
C LEU A 12 -25.22 5.50 -30.68
N LEU A 13 -24.55 5.43 -31.83
CA LEU A 13 -23.11 5.63 -31.98
C LEU A 13 -22.73 7.11 -31.80
N ILE A 14 -21.48 7.36 -31.36
CA ILE A 14 -20.52 8.39 -31.81
C ILE A 14 -19.19 7.96 -31.12
N ALA A 15 -18.09 7.57 -31.77
CA ALA A 15 -17.34 8.11 -32.90
C ALA A 15 -16.39 9.29 -32.55
N THR A 16 -15.10 8.96 -32.47
CA THR A 16 -13.94 9.75 -32.95
C THR A 16 -13.48 11.08 -32.29
N LEU A 17 -12.17 11.08 -31.99
CA LEU A 17 -11.12 12.09 -32.32
C LEU A 17 -10.67 13.17 -31.31
N ALA A 18 -9.34 13.31 -31.27
CA ALA A 18 -8.47 14.46 -30.92
C ALA A 18 -8.65 15.16 -29.55
N LEU A 19 -7.64 15.33 -28.68
CA LEU A 19 -6.24 15.80 -28.81
C LEU A 19 -6.12 17.33 -29.02
N ALA A 20 -5.21 17.93 -28.22
CA ALA A 20 -4.84 19.36 -28.12
C ALA A 20 -5.70 20.24 -27.18
N GLY A 21 -5.03 20.90 -26.21
CA GLY A 21 -5.68 21.71 -25.18
C GLY A 21 -4.73 22.38 -24.18
N CYS A 22 -3.55 22.83 -24.61
CA CYS A 22 -2.73 23.77 -23.82
C CYS A 22 -3.11 25.20 -24.20
N GLN A 23 -3.51 26.06 -23.24
CA GLN A 23 -3.24 27.51 -23.21
C GLN A 23 -3.56 28.11 -21.83
N THR A 24 -2.69 28.97 -21.30
CA THR A 24 -3.02 30.06 -20.36
C THR A 24 -1.94 31.15 -20.50
N PRO A 25 -2.28 32.46 -20.52
CA PRO A 25 -1.41 33.49 -21.08
C PRO A 25 -0.79 34.45 -20.04
N GLY A 26 0.32 35.12 -20.40
CA GLY A 26 0.97 36.11 -19.52
C GLY A 26 2.04 37.00 -20.18
N GLN A 27 1.60 38.10 -20.81
CA GLN A 27 2.22 39.45 -20.92
C GLN A 27 3.76 39.59 -20.91
N LYS A 28 4.43 39.98 -22.01
CA LYS A 28 4.59 41.36 -22.59
C LYS A 28 5.57 42.28 -21.83
N THR A 29 6.64 42.71 -22.53
CA THR A 29 7.36 44.03 -22.55
C THR A 29 8.75 43.77 -23.20
N GLU A 30 8.97 44.05 -24.48
CA GLU A 30 9.50 45.31 -25.08
C GLU A 30 10.95 45.67 -24.66
N GLY A 31 11.87 45.80 -25.64
CA GLY A 31 13.14 46.56 -25.43
C GLY A 31 14.44 46.05 -26.11
N SER A 32 14.67 46.49 -27.35
CA SER A 32 15.99 46.91 -27.88
C SER A 32 17.10 45.90 -28.27
N GLN A 33 17.73 46.23 -29.41
CA GLN A 33 18.84 45.57 -30.14
C GLN A 33 20.02 46.59 -30.24
N PRO A 34 21.19 46.33 -30.88
CA PRO A 34 22.25 45.31 -30.71
C PRO A 34 23.56 45.89 -30.09
N SER A 35 24.57 45.04 -29.88
CA SER A 35 26.00 45.43 -30.07
C SER A 35 26.90 44.21 -30.32
N THR A 36 28.11 44.46 -30.84
CA THR A 36 28.96 43.53 -31.61
C THR A 36 30.02 42.76 -30.84
N THR A 37 30.41 41.60 -31.41
CA THR A 37 31.76 40.99 -31.39
C THR A 37 32.47 40.79 -30.04
N GLY A 38 32.50 39.53 -29.60
CA GLY A 38 33.45 39.02 -28.60
C GLY A 38 33.47 37.49 -28.63
N ALA A 39 34.56 36.87 -29.08
CA ALA A 39 34.65 35.42 -29.18
C ALA A 39 34.98 34.78 -27.82
N SER A 40 34.20 33.77 -27.40
CA SER A 40 34.57 32.78 -26.37
C SER A 40 33.60 31.60 -26.42
N THR A 41 34.10 30.43 -26.79
CA THR A 41 33.35 29.16 -26.74
C THR A 41 33.43 28.57 -25.33
N PRO A 42 32.30 28.20 -24.72
CA PRO A 42 32.23 26.94 -23.99
C PRO A 42 31.34 25.92 -24.72
N PRO A 43 31.70 24.63 -24.78
CA PRO A 43 30.86 23.58 -25.34
C PRO A 43 29.73 23.23 -24.35
N GLY A 44 28.66 24.02 -24.37
CA GLY A 44 27.42 23.74 -23.66
C GLY A 44 26.41 23.03 -24.54
N THR A 45 26.66 21.75 -24.90
CA THR A 45 25.64 20.92 -25.52
C THR A 45 24.42 20.88 -24.58
N PRO A 46 23.22 21.33 -24.99
CA PRO A 46 22.03 20.97 -24.27
C PRO A 46 21.84 19.48 -24.47
N SER A 47 22.31 18.68 -23.53
CA SER A 47 21.94 17.28 -23.43
C SER A 47 20.43 17.22 -23.33
N THR A 48 19.77 16.96 -24.45
CA THR A 48 18.41 16.42 -24.48
C THR A 48 18.48 15.01 -23.92
N THR A 49 18.75 14.90 -22.62
CA THR A 49 18.52 13.69 -21.85
C THR A 49 17.06 13.35 -22.08
N PRO A 50 16.74 12.21 -22.70
CA PRO A 50 15.35 11.78 -22.81
C PRO A 50 14.81 11.72 -21.39
N SER A 51 13.73 12.47 -21.11
CA SER A 51 13.06 12.42 -19.82
C SER A 51 12.65 10.98 -19.58
N ALA A 52 13.42 10.27 -18.75
CA ALA A 52 13.00 8.99 -18.25
C ALA A 52 11.63 9.21 -17.59
N PRO A 53 10.63 8.34 -17.85
CA PRO A 53 9.46 8.35 -16.97
C PRO A 53 9.96 8.20 -15.53
N PRO A 54 9.27 8.77 -14.52
CA PRO A 54 9.64 8.57 -13.13
C PRO A 54 9.49 7.08 -12.76
N SER A 55 10.58 6.34 -12.98
CA SER A 55 10.74 4.93 -12.64
C SER A 55 10.63 4.81 -11.12
N GLY A 56 9.59 4.11 -10.66
CA GLY A 56 9.30 4.01 -9.25
C GLY A 56 8.50 5.21 -8.72
N GLN A 57 7.26 5.34 -9.20
CA GLN A 57 6.20 5.36 -8.18
C GLN A 57 6.34 4.07 -7.39
N ALA A 58 7.05 4.14 -6.25
CA ALA A 58 6.99 3.09 -5.26
C ALA A 58 5.55 3.08 -4.76
N THR A 59 4.71 2.26 -5.39
CA THR A 59 3.39 1.91 -4.88
C THR A 59 3.63 1.25 -3.55
N VAL A 60 3.63 2.07 -2.49
CA VAL A 60 3.87 1.63 -1.11
C VAL A 60 2.88 0.49 -0.88
N PRO A 61 3.33 -0.73 -0.56
CA PRO A 61 2.47 -1.90 -0.53
C PRO A 61 1.27 -1.59 0.36
N ALA A 62 0.08 -1.55 -0.26
CA ALA A 62 -1.09 -0.94 0.34
C ALA A 62 -1.67 -1.89 1.40
N VAL A 63 -1.07 -1.87 2.58
CA VAL A 63 -1.47 -2.69 3.71
C VAL A 63 -2.69 -2.08 4.39
N GLY A 64 -3.77 -2.87 4.42
CA GLY A 64 -5.06 -2.48 4.95
C GLY A 64 -5.73 -3.62 5.69
N PHE A 65 -6.60 -3.24 6.62
CA PHE A 65 -7.49 -4.16 7.32
C PHE A 65 -8.91 -3.90 6.83
N LEU A 66 -9.60 -4.94 6.39
CA LEU A 66 -10.98 -4.85 5.88
C LEU A 66 -11.86 -5.81 6.65
N LEU A 67 -13.13 -5.44 6.83
CA LEU A 67 -14.12 -6.36 7.38
C LEU A 67 -14.59 -7.33 6.31
N ALA A 68 -14.80 -8.59 6.67
CA ALA A 68 -15.43 -9.59 5.82
C ALA A 68 -16.50 -10.37 6.57
N GLN A 69 -17.42 -10.98 5.84
CA GLN A 69 -18.53 -11.77 6.40
C GLN A 69 -18.99 -12.84 5.40
N ASN A 70 -19.59 -13.92 5.91
CA ASN A 70 -20.07 -15.03 5.09
C ASN A 70 -21.41 -14.76 4.38
N ASN A 71 -22.13 -13.71 4.78
CA ASN A 71 -23.44 -13.34 4.23
C ASN A 71 -23.28 -12.12 3.28
N PRO A 72 -23.89 -12.08 2.08
CA PRO A 72 -23.90 -10.88 1.24
C PRO A 72 -24.47 -9.64 1.96
N GLY A 73 -24.10 -8.46 1.46
CA GLY A 73 -24.53 -7.18 2.02
C GLY A 73 -24.10 -5.98 1.15
N PRO A 74 -24.76 -4.82 1.31
CA PRO A 74 -24.46 -3.63 0.52
C PRO A 74 -23.03 -3.13 0.74
N GLY A 75 -22.35 -2.72 -0.33
CA GLY A 75 -20.96 -2.22 -0.27
C GLY A 75 -19.88 -3.28 -0.10
N LEU A 76 -20.25 -4.57 0.05
CA LEU A 76 -19.32 -5.68 0.05
C LEU A 76 -19.00 -6.11 -1.39
N THR A 77 -17.89 -6.83 -1.55
CA THR A 77 -17.44 -7.49 -2.78
C THR A 77 -17.26 -8.97 -2.48
N GLU A 78 -17.83 -9.83 -3.30
CA GLU A 78 -17.65 -11.28 -3.17
C GLU A 78 -16.23 -11.69 -3.61
N VAL A 79 -15.53 -12.42 -2.75
CA VAL A 79 -14.23 -13.06 -3.02
C VAL A 79 -14.42 -14.56 -2.85
N LYS A 80 -14.19 -15.32 -3.93
CA LYS A 80 -14.24 -16.78 -3.91
C LYS A 80 -12.92 -17.34 -3.37
N LEU A 81 -13.00 -18.07 -2.27
CA LEU A 81 -11.94 -18.93 -1.72
C LEU A 81 -12.26 -20.39 -2.05
N SER A 82 -11.28 -21.28 -1.85
CA SER A 82 -11.43 -22.73 -2.09
C SER A 82 -12.59 -23.37 -1.31
N ASP A 83 -12.84 -22.91 -0.09
CA ASP A 83 -13.91 -23.39 0.80
C ASP A 83 -15.23 -22.61 0.68
N GLY A 84 -15.35 -21.69 -0.28
CA GLY A 84 -16.57 -20.92 -0.55
C GLY A 84 -16.36 -19.42 -0.69
N SER A 85 -17.47 -18.67 -0.77
CA SER A 85 -17.44 -17.21 -0.94
C SER A 85 -17.45 -16.47 0.40
N ILE A 86 -16.56 -15.47 0.54
CA ILE A 86 -16.63 -14.45 1.58
C ILE A 86 -16.92 -13.08 0.96
N TYR A 87 -17.60 -12.21 1.70
CA TYR A 87 -17.96 -10.87 1.26
C TYR A 87 -17.12 -9.86 2.03
N VAL A 88 -16.16 -9.25 1.34
CA VAL A 88 -15.18 -8.30 1.91
C VAL A 88 -15.63 -6.87 1.65
N GLN A 89 -15.52 -6.00 2.65
CA GLN A 89 -15.80 -4.57 2.51
C GLN A 89 -14.82 -3.92 1.54
N ARG A 90 -15.29 -3.00 0.70
CA ARG A 90 -14.45 -2.31 -0.28
C ARG A 90 -13.47 -1.28 0.31
N GLN A 91 -13.76 -0.78 1.49
CA GLN A 91 -13.01 0.29 2.15
C GLN A 91 -12.29 -0.27 3.38
N PRO A 92 -10.98 -0.01 3.56
CA PRO A 92 -10.28 -0.43 4.76
C PRO A 92 -10.75 0.35 5.98
N VAL A 93 -10.86 -0.35 7.11
CA VAL A 93 -11.22 0.22 8.42
C VAL A 93 -9.99 0.75 9.17
N LEU A 94 -8.82 0.18 8.88
CA LEU A 94 -7.51 0.58 9.39
C LEU A 94 -6.49 0.38 8.27
N THR A 95 -5.38 1.12 8.34
CA THR A 95 -4.32 1.13 7.34
C THR A 95 -2.95 0.95 7.99
N ARG A 96 -1.89 0.93 7.18
CA ARG A 96 -0.52 1.01 7.68
C ARG A 96 -0.22 2.25 8.53
N ALA A 97 -0.88 3.39 8.29
CA ALA A 97 -0.66 4.60 9.08
C ALA A 97 -1.10 4.44 10.55
N ASP A 98 -2.05 3.51 10.80
CA ASP A 98 -2.57 3.19 12.12
C ASP A 98 -1.67 2.24 12.93
N LEU A 99 -0.57 1.76 12.35
CA LEU A 99 0.37 0.81 12.96
C LEU A 99 1.65 1.49 13.48
N THR A 100 1.99 1.18 14.73
CA THR A 100 3.28 1.54 15.35
C THR A 100 4.36 0.52 14.96
N GLU A 101 4.04 -0.78 15.00
CA GLU A 101 5.03 -1.86 14.88
C GLU A 101 4.42 -3.14 14.28
N ALA A 102 5.25 -3.92 13.61
CA ALA A 102 4.93 -5.25 13.10
C ALA A 102 6.12 -6.20 13.32
N ALA A 103 5.85 -7.41 13.80
CA ALA A 103 6.84 -8.43 14.13
C ALA A 103 6.31 -9.86 13.88
N PRO A 104 7.14 -10.79 13.36
CA PRO A 104 6.77 -12.20 13.30
C PRO A 104 6.85 -12.79 14.70
N LEU A 105 5.86 -13.61 15.06
CA LEU A 105 5.75 -14.28 16.35
C LEU A 105 5.60 -15.78 16.12
N ALA A 106 6.13 -16.59 17.04
CA ALA A 106 5.95 -18.04 17.04
C ALA A 106 5.40 -18.49 18.39
N SER A 107 4.39 -19.36 18.37
CA SER A 107 3.88 -20.01 19.57
C SER A 107 4.83 -21.12 20.03
N ARG A 108 4.77 -21.46 21.32
CA ARG A 108 5.43 -22.65 21.89
C ARG A 108 5.03 -23.95 21.18
N GLN A 109 3.88 -23.95 20.51
CA GLN A 109 3.28 -25.08 19.81
C GLN A 109 3.74 -25.19 18.34
N GLY A 110 4.61 -24.30 17.86
CA GLY A 110 5.10 -24.28 16.47
C GLY A 110 4.21 -23.52 15.48
N GLU A 111 3.05 -23.03 15.92
CA GLU A 111 2.20 -22.14 15.13
C GLU A 111 2.87 -20.78 14.89
N ASN A 112 2.69 -20.24 13.68
CA ASN A 112 3.28 -18.98 13.24
C ASN A 112 2.24 -17.88 13.25
N TYR A 113 2.62 -16.69 13.72
CA TYR A 113 1.74 -15.53 13.83
C TYR A 113 2.41 -14.25 13.35
N VAL A 114 1.61 -13.30 12.90
CA VAL A 114 2.03 -11.92 12.63
C VAL A 114 1.48 -11.02 13.73
N GLY A 115 2.37 -10.53 14.59
CA GLY A 115 2.07 -9.56 15.64
C GLY A 115 2.06 -8.13 15.08
N LEU A 116 0.99 -7.39 15.36
CA LEU A 116 0.77 -6.03 14.90
C LEU A 116 0.39 -5.15 16.09
N ARG A 117 1.07 -4.02 16.25
CA ARG A 117 0.78 -3.05 17.31
C ARG A 117 0.29 -1.76 16.67
N PHE A 118 -0.88 -1.31 17.08
CA PHE A 118 -1.50 -0.08 16.59
C PHE A 118 -0.97 1.15 17.34
N THR A 119 -1.19 2.32 16.77
CA THR A 119 -1.05 3.61 17.47
C THR A 119 -2.23 3.77 18.45
N GLU A 120 -2.18 4.77 19.34
CA GLU A 120 -3.32 5.05 20.25
C GLU A 120 -4.61 5.37 19.46
N GLY A 121 -4.50 6.11 18.36
CA GLY A 121 -5.61 6.37 17.44
C GLY A 121 -6.11 5.09 16.76
N GLY A 122 -5.20 4.30 16.19
CA GLY A 122 -5.51 3.02 15.56
C GLY A 122 -6.18 2.03 16.52
N ALA A 123 -5.74 1.98 17.79
CA ALA A 123 -6.33 1.13 18.82
C ALA A 123 -7.76 1.55 19.20
N ARG A 124 -8.05 2.85 19.28
CA ARG A 124 -9.41 3.37 19.51
C ARG A 124 -10.34 3.06 18.33
N THR A 125 -9.86 3.25 17.10
CA THR A 125 -10.59 2.90 15.88
C THR A 125 -10.85 1.39 15.81
N LEU A 126 -9.83 0.56 16.06
CA LEU A 126 -9.94 -0.91 16.14
C LEU A 126 -10.99 -1.33 17.18
N THR A 127 -10.96 -0.75 18.38
CA THR A 127 -11.94 -1.03 19.45
C THR A 127 -13.36 -0.72 18.97
N THR A 128 -13.56 0.47 18.40
CA THR A 128 -14.87 0.94 17.93
C THR A 128 -15.41 0.05 16.82
N VAL A 129 -14.59 -0.23 15.81
CA VAL A 129 -14.94 -1.08 14.67
C VAL A 129 -15.24 -2.51 15.12
N THR A 130 -14.41 -3.10 15.97
CA THR A 130 -14.59 -4.50 16.40
C THR A 130 -15.79 -4.68 17.32
N THR A 131 -16.09 -3.70 18.18
CA THR A 131 -17.31 -3.68 19.00
C THR A 131 -18.57 -3.68 18.14
N GLN A 132 -18.59 -2.93 17.04
CA GLN A 132 -19.73 -2.87 16.11
C GLN A 132 -19.82 -4.08 15.16
N ASN A 133 -18.77 -4.90 15.09
CA ASN A 133 -18.62 -5.96 14.09
C ASN A 133 -18.28 -7.34 14.71
N VAL A 134 -18.66 -7.56 15.97
CA VAL A 134 -18.56 -8.88 16.62
C VAL A 134 -19.28 -9.95 15.78
N GLY A 135 -18.64 -11.11 15.63
CA GLY A 135 -19.07 -12.22 14.79
C GLY A 135 -18.55 -12.17 13.35
N LYS A 136 -18.09 -11.01 12.85
CA LYS A 136 -17.49 -10.87 11.50
C LYS A 136 -16.02 -11.30 11.48
N LEU A 137 -15.44 -11.32 10.29
CA LEU A 137 -14.01 -11.54 10.04
C LEU A 137 -13.30 -10.18 9.87
N LEU A 138 -12.10 -10.06 10.40
CA LEU A 138 -11.14 -9.01 10.08
C LEU A 138 -10.06 -9.61 9.17
N VAL A 139 -9.85 -9.00 8.01
CA VAL A 139 -8.96 -9.51 6.96
C VAL A 139 -7.81 -8.54 6.76
N LEU A 140 -6.58 -9.06 6.84
CA LEU A 140 -5.37 -8.33 6.49
C LEU A 140 -5.10 -8.53 4.99
N VAL A 141 -4.98 -7.42 4.27
CA VAL A 141 -4.53 -7.42 2.86
C VAL A 141 -3.24 -6.64 2.69
N ALA A 142 -2.44 -7.05 1.70
CA ALA A 142 -1.38 -6.24 1.12
C ALA A 142 -1.43 -6.42 -0.41
N ASP A 143 -1.14 -5.38 -1.17
CA ASP A 143 -1.08 -5.44 -2.64
C ASP A 143 -2.37 -5.99 -3.28
N GLY A 144 -3.53 -5.76 -2.64
CA GLY A 144 -4.84 -6.29 -3.05
C GLY A 144 -5.09 -7.78 -2.75
N ASN A 145 -4.12 -8.48 -2.17
CA ASN A 145 -4.20 -9.91 -1.84
C ASN A 145 -4.54 -10.12 -0.35
N ILE A 146 -5.41 -11.10 -0.06
CA ILE A 146 -5.71 -11.52 1.31
C ILE A 146 -4.55 -12.35 1.84
N LEU A 147 -3.95 -11.87 2.93
CA LEU A 147 -2.79 -12.51 3.57
C LEU A 147 -3.19 -13.35 4.79
N ALA A 148 -4.13 -12.85 5.59
CA ALA A 148 -4.63 -13.53 6.77
C ALA A 148 -6.05 -13.04 7.14
N ALA A 149 -6.78 -13.85 7.89
CA ALA A 149 -8.10 -13.49 8.42
C ALA A 149 -8.22 -13.97 9.88
N LEU A 150 -8.88 -13.16 10.71
CA LEU A 150 -9.18 -13.46 12.11
C LEU A 150 -10.66 -13.21 12.39
N ARG A 151 -11.32 -14.07 13.14
CA ARG A 151 -12.72 -13.84 13.55
C ARG A 151 -12.78 -12.91 14.76
N ILE A 152 -13.60 -11.86 14.67
CA ILE A 152 -13.86 -10.92 15.76
C ILE A 152 -14.85 -11.59 16.73
N SER A 153 -14.35 -12.37 17.69
CA SER A 153 -15.19 -12.98 18.73
C SER A 153 -15.59 -11.99 19.82
N GLU A 154 -14.80 -10.94 20.02
CA GLU A 154 -14.91 -9.99 21.14
C GLU A 154 -14.25 -8.63 20.80
N PRO A 155 -14.57 -7.53 21.53
CA PRO A 155 -13.99 -6.21 21.29
C PRO A 155 -12.47 -6.13 21.51
N LEU A 156 -11.73 -5.70 20.49
CA LEU A 156 -10.27 -5.69 20.50
C LEU A 156 -9.70 -4.38 21.09
N THR A 157 -9.74 -4.29 22.42
CA THR A 157 -9.33 -3.13 23.22
C THR A 157 -7.81 -3.01 23.47
N ARG A 158 -7.04 -4.06 23.19
CA ARG A 158 -5.62 -4.17 23.60
C ARG A 158 -4.64 -3.36 22.74
N GLY A 159 -5.09 -2.80 21.61
CA GLY A 159 -4.22 -2.11 20.65
C GLY A 159 -3.18 -3.01 19.96
N VAL A 160 -3.30 -4.33 20.12
CA VAL A 160 -2.44 -5.34 19.49
C VAL A 160 -3.30 -6.42 18.84
N LEU A 161 -2.81 -6.96 17.72
CA LEU A 161 -3.40 -8.08 17.00
C LEU A 161 -2.36 -9.15 16.71
N ALA A 162 -2.81 -10.39 16.64
CA ALA A 162 -2.02 -11.52 16.14
C ALA A 162 -2.85 -12.25 15.07
N PHE A 163 -2.30 -12.37 13.86
CA PHE A 163 -2.90 -13.16 12.78
C PHE A 163 -2.14 -14.47 12.63
N GLY A 164 -2.83 -15.61 12.69
CA GLY A 164 -2.21 -16.91 12.41
C GLY A 164 -1.88 -17.04 10.92
N VAL A 165 -0.72 -17.63 10.62
CA VAL A 165 -0.24 -17.88 9.26
C VAL A 165 0.36 -19.28 9.13
N ASN A 166 0.45 -19.78 7.90
CA ASN A 166 0.95 -21.14 7.63
C ASN A 166 2.43 -21.37 8.00
N SER A 167 3.29 -20.37 7.80
CA SER A 167 4.75 -20.51 7.92
C SER A 167 5.43 -19.26 8.48
N ALA A 168 6.58 -19.43 9.13
CA ALA A 168 7.42 -18.34 9.63
C ALA A 168 7.87 -17.38 8.51
N GLN A 169 8.19 -17.92 7.33
CA GLN A 169 8.56 -17.14 6.14
C GLN A 169 7.41 -16.23 5.69
N THR A 170 6.17 -16.74 5.70
CA THR A 170 4.97 -15.95 5.42
C THR A 170 4.80 -14.83 6.45
N ALA A 171 5.04 -15.12 7.74
CA ALA A 171 5.00 -14.07 8.77
C ALA A 171 6.03 -12.96 8.52
N GLN A 172 7.24 -13.32 8.08
CA GLN A 172 8.31 -12.37 7.77
C GLN A 172 7.99 -11.51 6.54
N ASP A 173 7.50 -12.11 5.44
CA ASP A 173 7.08 -11.37 4.23
C ASP A 173 5.97 -10.36 4.55
N ILE A 174 4.93 -10.79 5.28
CA ILE A 174 3.84 -9.91 5.71
C ILE A 174 4.39 -8.76 6.56
N VAL A 175 5.31 -9.03 7.50
CA VAL A 175 5.89 -7.98 8.35
C VAL A 175 6.76 -7.01 7.56
N ALA A 176 7.50 -7.47 6.56
CA ALA A 176 8.30 -6.62 5.66
C ALA A 176 7.39 -5.68 4.86
N LYS A 177 6.36 -6.25 4.19
CA LYS A 177 5.29 -5.51 3.49
C LYS A 177 4.60 -4.50 4.40
N VAL A 178 4.22 -4.92 5.61
CA VAL A 178 3.64 -4.03 6.63
C VAL A 178 4.60 -2.91 6.94
N ARG A 179 5.86 -3.18 7.31
CA ARG A 179 6.82 -2.15 7.71
C ARG A 179 6.99 -1.05 6.65
N GLY A 180 6.81 -1.39 5.37
CA GLY A 180 7.24 -0.61 4.21
C GLY A 180 8.68 -0.92 3.82
N ASP A 181 9.28 -1.91 4.46
CA ASP A 181 10.61 -2.42 4.16
C ASP A 181 10.45 -3.49 3.07
N GLN A 182 10.39 -3.04 1.81
CA GLN A 182 10.87 -3.91 0.74
C GLN A 182 12.33 -4.20 1.09
N PRO A 183 12.72 -5.49 1.27
CA PRO A 183 13.91 -5.85 2.02
C PRO A 183 15.11 -5.05 1.51
N ALA A 184 15.63 -4.18 2.37
CA ALA A 184 16.63 -3.21 1.97
C ALA A 184 17.85 -3.93 1.37
N ALA A 185 17.97 -3.84 0.04
CA ALA A 185 19.18 -4.20 -0.68
C ALA A 185 20.27 -3.19 -0.27
N GLY A 186 20.94 -3.51 0.84
CA GLY A 186 21.76 -2.55 1.57
C GLY A 186 21.32 -2.34 3.01
N ALA A 187 21.29 -3.42 3.80
CA ALA A 187 21.94 -3.28 5.10
C ALA A 187 23.42 -2.96 4.82
N PRO A 188 23.96 -1.79 5.23
CA PRO A 188 25.40 -1.65 5.31
C PRO A 188 25.85 -2.59 6.42
N THR A 189 26.21 -3.82 6.05
CA THR A 189 27.16 -4.62 6.81
C THR A 189 28.47 -3.86 6.80
N THR A 190 28.60 -2.87 7.68
CA THR A 190 29.89 -2.37 8.12
C THR A 190 30.65 -3.61 8.59
N PRO A 191 31.74 -4.01 7.92
CA PRO A 191 32.56 -5.06 8.46
C PRO A 191 33.08 -4.55 9.80
N ILE A 192 32.71 -5.24 10.87
CA ILE A 192 33.38 -5.12 12.17
C ILE A 192 34.79 -5.67 11.98
N THR A 193 35.65 -4.85 11.39
CA THR A 193 37.09 -5.08 11.30
C THR A 193 37.59 -5.26 12.73
N PRO A 194 38.08 -6.44 13.11
CA PRO A 194 38.71 -6.60 14.42
C PRO A 194 39.92 -5.65 14.47
N PRO A 195 40.11 -4.88 15.56
CA PRO A 195 41.31 -4.08 15.70
C PRO A 195 42.52 -5.04 15.65
N ALA A 196 43.41 -4.82 14.69
CA ALA A 196 44.59 -5.63 14.53
C ALA A 196 45.45 -5.55 15.81
N SER A 197 45.55 -6.67 16.54
CA SER A 197 46.47 -6.80 17.67
C SER A 197 47.88 -6.43 17.19
N THR A 198 48.38 -5.31 17.70
CA THR A 198 49.72 -4.83 17.40
C THR A 198 50.70 -5.82 18.00
N ALA A 199 51.42 -6.56 17.16
CA ALA A 199 52.46 -7.46 17.60
C ALA A 199 53.60 -6.65 18.26
N PRO A 200 54.06 -7.01 19.47
CA PRO A 200 55.25 -6.39 20.03
C PRO A 200 56.49 -6.82 19.23
N ARG A 201 57.38 -5.86 18.94
CA ARG A 201 58.72 -6.18 18.45
C ARG A 201 59.56 -6.68 19.63
N GLN A 202 60.09 -7.90 19.52
CA GLN A 202 61.40 -8.32 20.04
C GLN A 202 61.99 -9.28 19.00
#